data_AF-A0AAF0C5S5-F1
#
_entry.id   AF-A0AAF0C5S5-F1
#
_cell.length_a   1.000
_cell.length_b   1.000
_cell.length_c   1.000
_cell.angle_alpha   90.00
_cell.angle_beta   90.00
_cell.angle_gamma   90.00
#
_symmetry.space_group_name_H-M   'P 1'
#
loop_
_entity.id
_entity.type
_entity.pdbx_description
1 polymer ?
#
loop_
_entity_poly.entity_id
_entity_poly.type
_entity_poly.pdbx_seq_one_letter_code
_entity_poly.pdbx_strand_id
1 'polypeptide(L)'
;MVELYQLGQDAYRIVWRSKMTGASTTFISMAKDKYQVIRQWAQNKRLPDINIEFEQRKVAFSHFLRNVDIVKVAHDLLRKAREFCTGLFAEQENLPDIKAPDFRFGRLQSAIGRKVNIYSKISKDHLIARGYLLQLVGSQVQVHITERLDLQNPKKIQKFPTNSVFLV
;
A
#
# COMPACT_ATOMS: atom_id res chain seq x y z
N MET A 1 2.28 10.30 -10.16
CA MET A 1 3.40 10.30 -11.11
C MET A 1 4.16 9.02 -10.88
N VAL A 2 4.45 8.27 -11.95
CA VAL A 2 5.17 6.99 -11.89
C VAL A 2 6.49 7.18 -12.60
N GLU A 3 7.59 6.83 -11.95
CA GLU A 3 8.96 7.02 -12.44
C GLU A 3 9.71 5.69 -12.31
N LEU A 4 10.49 5.32 -13.34
CA LEU A 4 11.40 4.18 -13.33
C LEU A 4 12.84 4.69 -13.17
N TYR A 5 13.60 4.04 -12.29
CA TYR A 5 15.03 4.29 -12.15
C TYR A 5 15.78 2.98 -12.32
N GLN A 6 16.74 2.96 -13.23
CA GLN A 6 17.72 1.88 -13.36
C GLN A 6 18.84 2.10 -12.35
N LEU A 7 19.13 1.07 -11.55
CA LEU A 7 20.16 1.08 -10.51
C LEU A 7 21.34 0.16 -10.87
N GLY A 8 21.13 -0.75 -11.82
CA GLY A 8 22.11 -1.71 -12.33
C GLY A 8 21.45 -2.59 -13.39
N GLN A 9 22.16 -3.61 -13.84
CA GLN A 9 21.66 -4.48 -14.92
C GLN A 9 20.41 -5.29 -14.51
N ASP A 10 20.35 -5.72 -13.24
CA ASP A 10 19.23 -6.49 -12.66
C ASP A 10 18.54 -5.75 -11.50
N ALA A 11 18.89 -4.48 -11.31
CA ALA A 11 18.43 -3.67 -10.18
C ALA A 11 17.71 -2.43 -10.69
N TYR A 12 16.46 -2.26 -10.27
CA TYR A 12 15.63 -1.13 -10.66
C TYR A 12 14.67 -0.76 -9.55
N ARG A 13 14.11 0.45 -9.63
CA ARG A 13 13.00 0.85 -8.76
C ARG A 13 11.93 1.59 -9.53
N ILE A 14 10.67 1.32 -9.18
CA ILE A 14 9.50 2.04 -9.66
C ILE A 14 8.95 2.87 -8.51
N VAL A 15 8.87 4.18 -8.69
CA VAL A 15 8.38 5.13 -7.69
C VAL A 15 7.01 5.65 -8.11
N TRP A 16 6.01 5.47 -7.25
CA TRP A 16 4.71 6.08 -7.39
C TRP A 16 4.55 7.22 -6.39
N ARG A 17 4.65 8.46 -6.88
CA ARG A 17 4.51 9.67 -6.06
C ARG A 17 3.14 10.32 -6.25
N SER A 18 2.48 10.62 -5.14
CA SER A 18 1.28 11.45 -5.11
C SER A 18 1.68 12.93 -5.09
N LYS A 19 1.34 13.67 -6.14
CA LYS A 19 1.59 15.13 -6.17
C LYS A 19 0.73 15.89 -5.15
N MET A 20 -0.43 15.34 -4.78
CA MET A 20 -1.36 15.99 -3.88
C MET A 20 -1.01 15.80 -2.41
N THR A 21 -0.56 14.60 -2.03
CA THR A 21 -0.19 14.34 -0.64
C THR A 21 1.30 14.50 -0.39
N GLY A 22 2.15 14.39 -1.42
CA GLY A 22 3.60 14.32 -1.27
C GLY A 22 4.12 12.97 -0.79
N ALA A 23 3.22 11.99 -0.53
CA ALA A 23 3.62 10.63 -0.18
C ALA A 23 4.11 9.86 -1.41
N SER A 24 4.97 8.88 -1.19
CA SER A 24 5.42 7.95 -2.23
C SER A 24 5.40 6.51 -1.76
N THR A 25 5.10 5.62 -2.69
CA THR A 25 5.33 4.18 -2.55
C THR A 25 6.36 3.80 -3.60
N THR A 26 7.36 3.01 -3.23
CA THR A 26 8.47 2.60 -4.09
C THR A 26 8.56 1.09 -4.10
N PHE A 27 8.58 0.50 -5.29
CA PHE A 27 8.95 -0.88 -5.52
C PHE A 27 10.42 -0.92 -5.92
N ILE A 28 11.20 -1.85 -5.37
CA ILE A 28 12.62 -2.02 -5.63
C ILE A 28 12.88 -3.48 -5.95
N SER A 29 13.55 -3.75 -7.06
CA SER A 29 14.25 -5.01 -7.32
C SER A 29 15.73 -4.76 -7.05
N MET A 30 16.29 -5.42 -6.04
CA MET A 30 17.73 -5.31 -5.72
C MET A 30 18.54 -6.38 -6.45
N ALA A 31 17.93 -7.55 -6.63
CA ALA A 31 18.43 -8.69 -7.37
C ALA A 31 17.25 -9.63 -7.62
N LYS A 32 17.49 -10.70 -8.38
CA LYS A 32 16.52 -11.80 -8.52
C LYS A 32 16.08 -12.29 -7.14
N ASP A 33 14.77 -12.45 -6.97
CA ASP A 33 14.12 -12.91 -5.73
C ASP A 33 14.38 -12.02 -4.50
N LYS A 34 14.80 -10.76 -4.71
CA LYS A 34 14.99 -9.77 -3.64
C LYS A 34 14.25 -8.49 -3.98
N TYR A 35 13.00 -8.44 -3.55
CA TYR A 35 12.09 -7.32 -3.81
C TYR A 35 11.76 -6.58 -2.51
N GLN A 36 11.60 -5.27 -2.60
CA GLN A 36 11.27 -4.43 -1.47
C GLN A 36 10.18 -3.44 -1.85
N VAL A 37 9.22 -3.22 -0.95
CA VAL A 37 8.23 -2.15 -1.07
C VAL A 37 8.38 -1.21 0.11
N ILE A 38 8.71 0.05 -0.20
CA ILE A 38 8.86 1.11 0.77
C ILE A 38 7.70 2.09 0.60
N ARG A 39 7.12 2.56 1.71
CA ARG A 39 6.27 3.74 1.71
C ARG A 39 6.87 4.82 2.59
N GLN A 40 6.91 6.01 2.03
CA GLN A 40 7.28 7.25 2.68
C GLN A 40 6.07 8.16 2.74
N TRP A 41 5.77 8.66 3.93
CA TRP A 41 4.66 9.57 4.13
C TRP A 41 5.04 11.00 3.74
N ALA A 42 4.02 11.83 3.51
CA ALA A 42 4.18 13.26 3.44
C ALA A 42 4.88 13.79 4.70
N GLN A 43 5.78 14.76 4.58
CA GLN A 43 6.56 15.29 5.72
C GLN A 43 5.67 15.79 6.88
N ASN A 44 4.47 16.27 6.58
CA ASN A 44 3.51 16.73 7.59
C ASN A 44 2.78 15.58 8.32
N LYS A 45 2.80 14.36 7.77
CA LYS A 45 2.24 13.17 8.42
C LYS A 45 3.37 12.48 9.21
N ARG A 46 3.37 12.66 10.53
CA ARG A 46 4.25 11.96 11.48
C ARG A 46 3.85 10.48 11.65
N LEU A 47 3.82 9.73 10.55
CA LEU A 47 3.51 8.30 10.53
C LEU A 47 4.81 7.50 10.31
N PRO A 48 4.90 6.28 10.85
CA PRO A 48 6.07 5.44 10.67
C PRO A 48 6.21 5.00 9.21
N ASP A 49 7.41 5.08 8.67
CA ASP A 49 7.72 4.53 7.36
C ASP A 49 7.48 3.03 7.33
N ILE A 50 7.14 2.54 6.15
CA ILE A 50 6.89 1.13 5.92
C ILE A 50 7.99 0.61 5.01
N ASN A 51 8.60 -0.49 5.42
CA ASN A 51 9.52 -1.24 4.59
C ASN A 51 9.17 -2.73 4.71
N ILE A 52 8.87 -3.37 3.58
CA ILE A 52 8.58 -4.81 3.52
C ILE A 52 9.38 -5.44 2.40
N GLU A 53 9.98 -6.58 2.72
CA GLU A 53 10.73 -7.41 1.78
C GLU A 53 9.90 -8.60 1.31
N PHE A 54 10.16 -9.03 0.09
CA PHE A 54 9.47 -10.10 -0.61
C PHE A 54 10.46 -10.90 -1.44
N GLU A 55 10.28 -12.22 -1.45
CA GLU A 55 11.05 -13.11 -2.31
C GLU A 55 10.41 -13.26 -3.69
N GLN A 56 9.08 -13.06 -3.79
CA GLN A 56 8.33 -13.26 -5.02
C GLN A 56 7.92 -11.95 -5.69
N ARG A 57 8.40 -11.73 -6.92
CA ARG A 57 8.14 -10.53 -7.72
C ARG A 57 6.66 -10.17 -7.85
N LYS A 58 5.81 -11.15 -8.15
CA LYS A 58 4.36 -10.93 -8.36
C LYS A 58 3.67 -10.51 -7.07
N VAL A 59 4.07 -11.09 -5.94
CA VAL A 59 3.51 -10.76 -4.62
C VAL A 59 3.93 -9.36 -4.22
N ALA A 60 5.22 -9.03 -4.39
CA ALA A 60 5.78 -7.72 -4.13
C ALA A 60 5.11 -6.62 -4.96
N PHE A 61 4.99 -6.85 -6.27
CA PHE A 61 4.38 -5.87 -7.18
C PHE A 61 2.87 -5.70 -6.93
N SER A 62 2.15 -6.79 -6.63
CA SER A 62 0.75 -6.71 -6.21
C SER A 62 0.59 -5.94 -4.91
N HIS A 63 1.47 -6.18 -3.93
CA HIS A 63 1.48 -5.44 -2.68
C HIS A 63 1.73 -3.93 -2.93
N PHE A 64 2.70 -3.60 -3.77
CA PHE A 64 2.99 -2.24 -4.20
C PHE A 64 1.74 -1.57 -4.81
N LEU A 65 1.10 -2.16 -5.81
CA LEU A 65 -0.09 -1.59 -6.48
C LEU A 65 -1.31 -1.44 -5.55
N ARG A 66 -1.46 -2.32 -4.56
CA ARG A 66 -2.52 -2.21 -3.53
C ARG A 66 -2.21 -1.14 -2.49
N ASN A 67 -0.96 -0.72 -2.40
CA ASN A 67 -0.47 0.28 -1.47
C ASN A 67 0.08 1.51 -2.19
N VAL A 68 -0.38 1.85 -3.40
CA VAL A 68 -0.19 3.21 -3.92
C VAL A 68 -1.27 4.13 -3.40
N ASP A 69 -0.93 5.40 -3.21
CA ASP A 69 -1.88 6.42 -2.79
C ASP A 69 -2.86 6.75 -3.93
N ILE A 70 -4.15 6.75 -3.60
CA ILE A 70 -5.26 7.04 -4.52
C ILE A 70 -6.17 8.05 -3.85
N VAL A 71 -5.88 9.32 -4.08
CA VAL A 71 -6.73 10.42 -3.59
C VAL A 71 -7.53 10.96 -4.76
N LYS A 72 -8.86 10.85 -4.72
CA LYS A 72 -9.81 11.60 -5.56
C LYS A 72 -9.41 11.78 -7.05
N VAL A 73 -8.89 10.74 -7.69
CA VAL A 73 -8.57 10.74 -9.13
C VAL A 73 -9.67 9.99 -9.87
N ALA A 74 -10.05 10.45 -11.07
CA ALA A 74 -10.95 9.72 -11.95
C ALA A 74 -10.45 8.28 -12.18
N HIS A 75 -11.36 7.31 -12.15
CA HIS A 75 -11.03 5.89 -12.27
C HIS A 75 -10.20 5.57 -13.52
N ASP A 76 -10.50 6.21 -14.66
CA ASP A 76 -9.77 5.99 -15.92
C ASP A 76 -8.31 6.45 -15.86
N LEU A 77 -8.03 7.60 -15.23
CA LEU A 77 -6.67 8.10 -15.08
C LEU A 77 -5.85 7.16 -14.18
N LEU A 78 -6.47 6.65 -13.12
CA LEU A 78 -5.81 5.67 -12.27
C LEU A 78 -5.58 4.34 -12.99
N ARG A 79 -6.54 3.86 -13.77
CA ARG A 79 -6.37 2.66 -14.61
C ARG A 79 -5.17 2.83 -15.53
N LYS A 80 -5.11 3.94 -16.28
CA LYS A 80 -3.97 4.26 -17.17
C LYS A 80 -2.63 4.32 -16.42
N ALA A 81 -2.59 4.94 -15.24
CA ALA A 81 -1.37 5.00 -14.44
C ALA A 81 -0.91 3.61 -13.96
N ARG A 82 -1.85 2.73 -13.60
CA ARG A 82 -1.52 1.36 -13.20
C ARG A 82 -1.13 0.48 -14.38
N GLU A 83 -1.78 0.64 -15.54
CA GLU A 83 -1.39 -0.03 -16.80
C GLU A 83 0.03 0.37 -17.17
N PHE A 84 0.33 1.67 -17.21
CA PHE A 84 1.68 2.18 -17.46
C PHE A 84 2.70 1.59 -16.48
N CYS A 85 2.39 1.62 -15.17
CA CYS A 85 3.27 1.06 -14.15
C CYS A 85 3.47 -0.46 -14.30
N THR A 86 2.44 -1.18 -14.73
CA THR A 86 2.48 -2.63 -14.94
C THR A 86 3.29 -2.97 -16.18
N GLY A 87 3.19 -2.15 -17.24
CA GLY A 87 4.03 -2.26 -18.43
C GLY A 87 5.51 -2.10 -18.09
N LEU A 88 5.87 -1.07 -17.31
CA LEU A 88 7.24 -0.89 -16.83
C LEU A 88 7.76 -2.12 -16.08
N PHE A 89 6.95 -2.66 -15.15
CA PHE A 89 7.32 -3.87 -14.43
C PHE A 89 7.48 -5.09 -15.35
N ALA A 90 6.54 -5.29 -16.28
CA ALA A 90 6.57 -6.43 -17.20
C ALA A 90 7.81 -6.39 -18.10
N GLU A 91 8.17 -5.22 -18.62
CA GLU A 91 9.37 -5.01 -19.41
C GLU A 91 10.64 -5.33 -18.62
N GLN A 92 10.77 -4.80 -17.40
CA GLN A 92 11.95 -5.07 -16.55
C GLN A 92 12.07 -6.54 -16.14
N GLU A 93 10.95 -7.23 -16.00
CA GLU A 93 10.91 -8.62 -15.54
C GLU A 93 10.87 -9.65 -16.69
N ASN A 94 10.99 -9.18 -17.95
CA ASN A 94 10.84 -9.96 -19.17
C ASN A 94 9.56 -10.82 -19.16
N LEU A 95 8.46 -10.22 -18.74
CA LEU A 95 7.14 -10.84 -18.69
C LEU A 95 6.34 -10.53 -19.96
N PRO A 96 5.45 -11.43 -20.39
CA PRO A 96 4.48 -11.10 -21.43
C PRO A 96 3.61 -9.93 -20.99
N ASP A 97 3.17 -9.15 -21.98
CA ASP A 97 2.38 -7.94 -21.78
C ASP A 97 1.13 -8.24 -20.94
N ILE A 98 1.04 -7.61 -19.76
CA ILE A 98 -0.03 -7.87 -18.79
C ILE A 98 -1.23 -6.98 -19.15
N LYS A 99 -2.05 -7.47 -20.08
CA LYS A 99 -3.27 -6.78 -20.50
C LYS A 99 -4.34 -6.87 -19.40
N ALA A 100 -4.80 -5.70 -18.94
CA ALA A 100 -5.89 -5.54 -17.96
C ALA A 100 -5.71 -6.31 -16.63
N PRO A 101 -4.75 -5.91 -15.77
CA PRO A 101 -4.69 -6.44 -14.41
C PRO A 101 -6.04 -6.23 -13.71
N ASP A 102 -6.53 -7.22 -12.97
CA ASP A 102 -7.78 -7.11 -12.19
C ASP A 102 -7.58 -6.04 -11.09
N PHE A 103 -7.88 -4.80 -11.45
CA PHE A 103 -7.71 -3.64 -10.60
C PHE A 103 -8.91 -3.47 -9.66
N ARG A 104 -9.21 -4.49 -8.84
CA ARG A 104 -10.23 -4.32 -7.80
C ARG A 104 -9.79 -3.25 -6.83
N PHE A 105 -10.60 -2.21 -6.72
CA PHE A 105 -10.45 -1.20 -5.70
C PHE A 105 -10.77 -1.81 -4.35
N GLY A 106 -9.74 -2.04 -3.53
CA GLY A 106 -9.97 -2.36 -2.13
C GLY A 106 -10.67 -1.19 -1.45
N ARG A 107 -11.78 -1.44 -0.76
CA ARG A 107 -12.55 -0.43 0.00
C ARG A 107 -11.67 0.51 0.85
N LEU A 108 -10.56 -0.02 1.38
CA LEU A 108 -9.64 0.69 2.26
C LEU A 108 -8.41 1.26 1.54
N GLN A 109 -8.26 1.09 0.23
CA GLN A 109 -7.08 1.59 -0.47
C GLN A 109 -7.03 3.13 -0.48
N SER A 110 -8.16 3.79 -0.70
CA SER A 110 -8.30 5.25 -0.58
C SER A 110 -8.30 5.74 0.88
N ALA A 111 -8.35 4.82 1.85
CA ALA A 111 -8.28 5.12 3.28
C ALA A 111 -6.84 5.15 3.81
N ILE A 112 -5.86 4.78 2.99
CA ILE A 112 -4.46 4.73 3.42
C ILE A 112 -4.00 6.13 3.86
N GLY A 113 -3.32 6.18 5.01
CA GLY A 113 -2.88 7.40 5.66
C GLY A 113 -4.01 8.22 6.31
N ARG A 114 -5.25 7.71 6.35
CA ARG A 114 -6.40 8.36 7.00
C ARG A 114 -6.73 7.68 8.33
N LYS A 115 -7.45 8.41 9.18
CA LYS A 115 -8.00 7.87 10.43
C LYS A 115 -9.02 6.79 10.12
N VAL A 116 -8.99 5.73 10.91
CA VAL A 116 -9.89 4.58 10.84
C VAL A 116 -10.32 4.16 12.24
N ASN A 117 -11.55 3.68 12.32
CA ASN A 117 -12.12 2.98 13.46
C ASN A 117 -11.85 1.47 13.32
N ILE A 118 -11.53 0.83 14.44
CA ILE A 118 -11.31 -0.61 14.53
C ILE A 118 -12.37 -1.19 15.45
N TYR A 119 -13.15 -2.12 14.92
CA TYR A 119 -14.23 -2.79 15.64
C TYR A 119 -13.81 -4.21 16.05
N SER A 120 -14.47 -4.73 17.09
CA SER A 120 -14.31 -6.11 17.52
C SER A 120 -14.66 -7.08 16.40
N LYS A 121 -14.01 -8.25 16.39
CA LYS A 121 -14.40 -9.34 15.48
C LYS A 121 -15.75 -9.95 15.85
N ILE A 122 -16.14 -9.83 17.11
CA ILE A 122 -17.34 -10.47 17.69
C ILE A 122 -18.57 -9.58 17.47
N SER A 123 -18.40 -8.26 17.58
CA SER A 123 -19.47 -7.29 17.37
C SER A 123 -19.01 -6.15 16.46
N LYS A 124 -19.77 -5.91 15.39
CA LYS A 124 -19.52 -4.83 14.43
C LYS A 124 -19.78 -3.44 15.01
N ASP A 125 -20.48 -3.34 16.13
CA ASP A 125 -20.81 -2.07 16.77
C ASP A 125 -19.87 -1.75 17.93
N HIS A 126 -19.06 -2.73 18.36
CA HIS A 126 -18.10 -2.54 19.45
C HIS A 126 -16.78 -1.97 18.91
N LEU A 127 -16.60 -0.65 19.03
CA LEU A 127 -15.35 0.04 18.71
C LEU A 127 -14.27 -0.25 19.76
N ILE A 128 -13.15 -0.85 19.36
CA ILE A 128 -12.07 -1.25 20.27
C ILE A 128 -10.84 -0.33 20.22
N ALA A 129 -10.62 0.36 19.10
CA ALA A 129 -9.50 1.30 18.93
C ALA A 129 -9.70 2.26 17.75
N ARG A 130 -8.92 3.35 17.73
CA ARG A 130 -8.76 4.23 16.56
C ARG A 130 -7.29 4.37 16.18
N GLY A 131 -7.04 4.62 14.90
CA GLY A 131 -5.67 4.79 14.41
C GLY A 131 -5.60 5.29 12.98
N TYR A 132 -4.39 5.34 12.42
CA TYR A 132 -4.15 5.66 11.02
C TYR A 132 -3.86 4.39 10.21
N LEU A 133 -4.59 4.18 9.12
CA LEU A 133 -4.34 3.06 8.22
C LEU A 133 -2.99 3.23 7.52
N LEU A 134 -2.06 2.29 7.72
CA LEU A 134 -0.72 2.35 7.14
C LEU A 134 -0.65 1.66 5.78
N GLN A 135 -1.20 0.45 5.69
CA GLN A 135 -1.13 -0.38 4.49
C GLN A 135 -2.12 -1.54 4.49
N LEU A 136 -2.36 -2.08 3.30
CA LEU A 136 -3.10 -3.32 3.06
C LEU A 136 -2.11 -4.48 2.91
N VAL A 137 -2.32 -5.56 3.67
CA VAL A 137 -1.46 -6.76 3.66
C VAL A 137 -2.34 -7.99 3.52
N GLY A 138 -2.49 -8.49 2.29
CA GLY A 138 -3.36 -9.64 2.01
C GLY A 138 -4.84 -9.33 2.30
N SER A 139 -5.43 -10.06 3.25
CA SER A 139 -6.79 -9.86 3.78
C SER A 139 -6.85 -8.99 5.05
N GLN A 140 -5.69 -8.52 5.50
CA GLN A 140 -5.52 -7.69 6.68
C GLN A 140 -5.07 -6.28 6.31
N VAL A 141 -5.13 -5.40 7.31
CA VAL A 141 -4.60 -4.05 7.25
C VAL A 141 -3.68 -3.82 8.43
N GLN A 142 -2.64 -3.01 8.23
CA GLN A 142 -1.78 -2.55 9.31
C GLN A 142 -2.21 -1.13 9.71
N VAL A 143 -2.38 -0.89 11.01
CA VAL A 143 -2.85 0.38 11.55
C VAL A 143 -1.88 0.87 12.62
N HIS A 144 -1.59 2.17 12.62
CA HIS A 144 -0.92 2.86 13.72
C HIS A 144 -1.97 3.34 14.73
N ILE A 145 -2.03 2.69 15.89
CA ILE A 145 -2.99 2.93 16.95
C ILE A 145 -2.69 4.24 17.67
N THR A 146 -3.67 5.13 17.68
CA THR A 146 -3.61 6.44 18.36
C THR A 146 -4.48 6.49 19.60
N GLU A 147 -5.54 5.67 19.66
CA GLU A 147 -6.50 5.63 20.77
C GLU A 147 -6.90 4.19 21.03
N ARG A 148 -6.91 3.78 22.32
CA ARG A 148 -7.31 2.44 22.76
C ARG A 148 -8.53 2.58 23.65
N LEU A 149 -9.59 1.84 23.32
CA LEU A 149 -10.81 1.79 24.12
C LEU A 149 -10.89 0.45 24.84
N ASP A 150 -10.76 -0.65 24.08
CA ASP A 150 -10.76 -2.03 24.60
C ASP A 150 -9.71 -2.91 23.89
N LEU A 151 -8.69 -2.27 23.30
CA LEU A 151 -7.59 -2.98 22.66
C LEU A 151 -6.48 -3.26 23.69
N GLN A 152 -6.40 -4.52 24.13
CA GLN A 152 -5.46 -4.97 25.16
C GLN A 152 -3.99 -4.97 24.70
N ASN A 153 -3.73 -5.22 23.42
CA ASN A 153 -2.35 -5.28 22.92
C ASN A 153 -1.72 -3.87 22.89
N PRO A 154 -0.57 -3.64 23.57
CA PRO A 154 0.02 -2.31 23.70
C PRO A 154 0.75 -1.85 22.43
N LYS A 155 1.05 -2.74 21.47
CA LYS A 155 1.82 -2.38 20.26
C LYS A 155 1.18 -1.21 19.52
N LYS A 156 1.99 -0.20 19.15
CA LYS A 156 1.47 0.96 18.37
C LYS A 156 1.10 0.57 16.94
N ILE A 157 1.77 -0.41 16.35
CA ILE A 157 1.48 -0.88 14.99
C ILE A 157 0.95 -2.29 15.08
N GLN A 158 -0.25 -2.53 14.57
CA GLN A 158 -0.94 -3.81 14.67
C GLN A 158 -1.68 -4.16 13.37
N LYS A 159 -1.91 -5.46 13.16
CA LYS A 159 -2.67 -5.97 12.01
C LYS A 159 -4.10 -6.30 12.42
N PHE A 160 -5.06 -5.91 11.60
CA PHE A 160 -6.48 -6.20 11.78
C PHE A 160 -7.08 -6.76 10.49
N PRO A 161 -8.11 -7.62 10.57
CA PRO A 161 -8.90 -7.99 9.38
C PRO A 161 -9.46 -6.76 8.65
N THR A 162 -9.47 -6.79 7.32
CA THR A 162 -10.02 -5.70 6.51
C THR A 162 -11.50 -5.41 6.77
N ASN A 163 -12.27 -6.40 7.22
CA ASN A 163 -13.70 -6.28 7.53
C ASN A 163 -13.98 -5.68 8.93
N SER A 164 -12.96 -5.52 9.78
CA SER A 164 -13.09 -4.92 11.11
C SER A 164 -12.62 -3.47 11.16
N VAL A 165 -12.22 -2.89 10.03
CA VAL A 165 -11.66 -1.54 9.94
C VAL A 165 -12.50 -0.68 9.01
N PHE A 166 -12.89 0.51 9.48
CA PHE A 166 -13.76 1.42 8.74
C PHE A 166 -13.22 2.85 8.81
N LEU A 167 -13.52 3.65 7.79
CA LEU A 167 -13.23 5.08 7.81
C LEU A 167 -14.03 5.75 8.93
N VAL A 168 -13.43 6.76 9.56
CA VAL A 168 -14.14 7.69 10.45
C VAL A 168 -15.05 8.59 9.62
#